data_AF-A0A318HQJ2-F1
#
_entry.id   AF-A0A318HQJ2-F1
#
_cell.length_a   1.000
_cell.length_b   1.000
_cell.length_c   1.000
_cell.angle_alpha   90.00
_cell.angle_beta   90.00
_cell.angle_gamma   90.00
#
_symmetry.space_group_name_H-M   'P 1'
#
loop_
_entity.id
_entity.type
_entity.pdbx_description
1 polymer ?
#
loop_
_entity_poly.entity_id
_entity_poly.type
_entity_poly.pdbx_seq_one_letter_code
_entity_poly.pdbx_strand_id
1 'polypeptide(L)'
;MEKKHRLVALLLLLLLVACGPTDNYGYPSKINFGKEGGTKICSGRLIVSSISINDYNGNGKAEITKDENDTIITKYYWLTAKFKRLVGHEIKIIAESNKTGKKRTLYVSGSIFNDGPTIKVTQDK
;
A
#
# COMPACT_ATOMS: atom_id res chain seq x y z
N MET A 1 -29.36 29.01 -24.46
CA MET A 1 -29.09 27.77 -23.69
C MET A 1 -27.64 27.30 -23.78
N GLU A 2 -26.86 27.66 -24.81
CA GLU A 2 -25.50 27.11 -25.02
C GLU A 2 -24.47 27.36 -23.90
N LYS A 3 -24.48 28.54 -23.25
CA LYS A 3 -23.47 28.88 -22.22
C LYS A 3 -23.52 27.98 -20.98
N LYS A 4 -24.72 27.51 -20.58
CA LYS A 4 -24.90 26.61 -19.42
C LYS A 4 -24.35 25.21 -19.71
N HIS A 5 -24.56 24.70 -20.93
CA HIS A 5 -24.05 23.40 -21.34
C HIS A 5 -22.52 23.38 -21.50
N ARG A 6 -21.92 24.49 -21.94
CA ARG A 6 -20.45 24.62 -22.01
C ARG A 6 -19.78 24.61 -20.64
N LEU A 7 -20.37 25.27 -19.65
CA LEU A 7 -19.85 25.26 -18.27
C LEU A 7 -19.96 23.87 -17.63
N VAL A 8 -21.08 23.18 -17.84
CA VAL A 8 -21.29 21.81 -17.37
C VAL A 8 -20.31 20.84 -18.04
N ALA A 9 -20.07 20.97 -19.35
CA ALA A 9 -19.08 20.15 -20.05
C ALA A 9 -17.65 20.40 -19.54
N LEU A 10 -17.30 21.66 -19.23
CA LEU A 10 -16.00 22.01 -18.65
C LEU A 10 -15.82 21.44 -17.23
N LEU A 11 -16.87 21.49 -16.40
CA LEU A 11 -16.88 20.89 -15.06
C LEU A 11 -16.76 19.36 -15.11
N LEU A 12 -17.42 18.71 -16.08
CA LEU A 12 -17.31 17.27 -16.31
C LEU A 12 -15.90 16.84 -16.77
N LEU A 13 -15.25 17.65 -17.61
CA LEU A 13 -13.85 17.41 -18.01
C LEU A 13 -12.88 17.53 -16.83
N LEU A 14 -13.13 18.44 -15.90
CA LEU A 14 -12.31 18.58 -14.68
C LEU A 14 -12.48 17.39 -13.72
N LEU A 15 -13.66 16.75 -13.68
CA LEU A 15 -13.91 15.54 -12.89
C LEU A 15 -13.10 14.33 -13.41
N LEU A 16 -12.81 14.26 -14.71
CA LEU A 16 -12.02 13.17 -15.30
C LEU A 16 -10.54 13.23 -14.88
N VAL A 17 -10.02 14.41 -14.52
CA VAL A 17 -8.62 14.60 -14.06
C VAL A 17 -8.48 14.33 -12.55
N ALA A 18 -9.58 14.31 -11.79
CA ALA A 18 -9.56 14.04 -10.35
C ALA A 18 -9.36 12.56 -10.00
N CYS A 19 -9.41 11.66 -10.99
CA CYS A 19 -9.21 10.23 -10.76
C CYS A 19 -7.70 9.95 -10.57
N GLY A 20 -7.30 9.57 -9.36
CA GLY A 20 -5.95 9.11 -9.07
C GLY A 20 -5.54 7.91 -9.95
N PRO A 21 -4.24 7.60 -10.02
CA PRO A 21 -3.75 6.56 -10.92
C PRO A 21 -4.39 5.21 -10.60
N THR A 22 -5.07 4.65 -11.60
CA THR A 22 -5.89 3.45 -11.49
C THR A 22 -5.08 2.16 -11.30
N ASP A 23 -3.76 2.23 -11.40
CA ASP A 23 -2.85 1.09 -11.36
C ASP A 23 -2.02 1.01 -10.08
N ASN A 24 -2.45 1.67 -9.00
CA ASN A 24 -1.80 1.61 -7.69
C ASN A 24 -0.32 2.02 -7.76
N TYR A 25 0.00 2.99 -8.63
CA TYR A 25 1.35 3.47 -8.89
C TYR A 25 2.33 2.38 -9.36
N GLY A 26 1.82 1.31 -9.97
CA GLY A 26 2.59 0.14 -10.42
C GLY A 26 2.83 -0.91 -9.32
N TYR A 27 2.46 -0.65 -8.07
CA TYR A 27 2.50 -1.67 -7.02
C TYR A 27 1.38 -2.70 -7.21
N PRO A 28 1.58 -3.97 -6.87
CA PRO A 28 0.52 -4.96 -6.90
C PRO A 28 -0.60 -4.56 -5.93
N SER A 29 -1.86 -4.59 -6.36
CA SER A 29 -3.01 -4.31 -5.49
C SER A 29 -3.28 -5.42 -4.47
N LYS A 30 -2.77 -6.63 -4.73
CA LYS A 30 -2.93 -7.80 -3.88
C LYS A 30 -1.74 -8.75 -3.98
N ILE A 31 -1.36 -9.33 -2.84
CA ILE A 31 -0.43 -10.47 -2.77
C ILE A 31 -0.97 -11.54 -1.81
N ASN A 32 -0.57 -12.79 -2.03
CA ASN A 32 -0.90 -13.92 -1.15
C ASN A 32 0.37 -14.62 -0.66
N PHE A 33 0.38 -15.01 0.61
CA PHE A 33 1.36 -15.91 1.21
C PHE A 33 0.72 -17.27 1.52
N GLY A 34 1.50 -18.34 1.40
CA GLY A 34 1.12 -19.62 1.97
C GLY A 34 1.19 -19.60 3.49
N LYS A 35 0.79 -20.71 4.12
CA LYS A 35 0.75 -20.87 5.58
C LYS A 35 2.12 -20.64 6.21
N GLU A 36 3.18 -21.09 5.56
CA GLU A 36 4.57 -20.95 5.97
C GLU A 36 5.02 -19.47 6.09
N GLY A 37 4.36 -18.55 5.40
CA GLY A 37 4.74 -17.14 5.34
C GLY A 37 5.87 -16.92 4.35
N GLY A 38 6.85 -16.10 4.72
CA GLY A 38 8.02 -15.81 3.89
C GLY A 38 8.11 -14.36 3.47
N THR A 39 8.83 -14.09 2.38
CA THR A 39 9.17 -12.74 1.93
C THR A 39 8.72 -12.52 0.49
N LYS A 40 8.16 -11.34 0.20
CA LYS A 40 7.88 -10.85 -1.16
C LYS A 40 8.39 -9.43 -1.31
N ILE A 41 8.93 -9.12 -2.48
CA ILE A 41 9.32 -7.77 -2.87
C ILE A 41 8.23 -7.23 -3.78
N CYS A 42 7.65 -6.09 -3.41
CA CYS A 42 6.62 -5.40 -4.17
C CYS A 42 7.19 -4.08 -4.67
N SER A 43 7.35 -3.95 -5.98
CA SER A 43 7.93 -2.76 -6.60
C SER A 43 6.84 -1.93 -7.25
N GLY A 44 6.98 -0.60 -7.21
CA GLY A 44 6.13 0.34 -7.94
C GLY A 44 6.96 1.28 -8.80
N ARG A 45 6.32 2.26 -9.43
CA ARG A 45 7.00 3.25 -10.27
C ARG A 45 7.51 4.46 -9.49
N LEU A 46 6.89 4.76 -8.36
CA LEU A 46 7.20 5.92 -7.52
C LEU A 46 7.63 5.48 -6.13
N ILE A 47 8.50 6.28 -5.51
CA ILE A 47 9.00 6.04 -4.15
C ILE A 47 7.91 6.43 -3.13
N VAL A 48 7.71 5.59 -2.12
CA VAL A 48 6.86 5.90 -0.96
C VAL A 48 7.64 6.67 0.10
N SER A 49 6.98 7.62 0.76
CA SER A 49 7.58 8.44 1.83
C SER A 49 7.41 7.83 3.22
N SER A 50 6.37 7.02 3.41
CA SER A 50 6.04 6.28 4.62
C SER A 50 5.20 5.04 4.28
N ILE A 51 5.09 4.10 5.23
CA ILE A 51 4.24 2.92 5.14
C ILE A 51 3.44 2.78 6.44
N SER A 52 2.20 2.32 6.32
CA SER A 52 1.37 1.84 7.42
C SER A 52 0.87 0.42 7.14
N ILE A 53 0.60 -0.33 8.21
CA ILE A 53 -0.06 -1.63 8.13
C ILE A 53 -1.31 -1.59 8.98
N ASN A 54 -2.46 -1.88 8.35
CA ASN A 54 -3.77 -1.77 8.96
C ASN A 54 -4.58 -3.08 8.77
N ASP A 55 -5.52 -3.33 9.68
CA ASP A 55 -6.59 -4.29 9.50
C ASP A 55 -7.71 -3.73 8.59
N TYR A 56 -8.78 -4.51 8.40
CA TYR A 56 -9.92 -4.07 7.58
C TYR A 56 -10.66 -2.84 8.15
N ASN A 57 -10.64 -2.67 9.46
CA ASN A 57 -11.33 -1.57 10.14
C ASN A 57 -10.45 -0.30 10.21
N GLY A 58 -9.24 -0.33 9.62
CA GLY A 58 -8.28 0.76 9.68
C GLY A 58 -7.51 0.82 11.00
N ASN A 59 -7.64 -0.18 11.88
CA ASN A 59 -6.79 -0.26 13.06
C ASN A 59 -5.41 -0.75 12.62
N GLY A 60 -4.39 0.00 12.94
CA GLY A 60 -3.03 -0.32 12.53
C GLY A 60 -2.01 0.24 13.48
N LYS A 61 -0.75 -0.07 13.18
CA LYS A 61 0.39 0.49 13.88
C LYS A 61 1.45 0.92 12.89
N ALA A 62 1.92 2.14 13.06
CA ALA A 62 3.16 2.63 12.44
C ALA A 62 4.26 2.58 13.51
N GLU A 63 4.69 1.37 13.89
CA GLU A 63 5.98 1.26 14.60
C GLU A 63 7.08 1.56 13.61
N ILE A 64 7.50 2.81 13.54
CA ILE A 64 8.56 3.27 12.64
C ILE A 64 9.88 3.11 13.38
N THR A 65 10.63 2.07 13.03
CA THR A 65 12.04 1.97 13.41
C THR A 65 12.88 2.37 12.21
N LYS A 66 13.77 3.34 12.40
CA LYS A 66 14.82 3.68 11.43
C LYS A 66 16.04 2.83 11.75
N ASP A 67 16.53 2.08 10.77
CA ASP A 67 17.84 1.45 10.88
C ASP A 67 18.97 2.40 10.42
N GLU A 68 20.20 1.93 10.55
CA GLU A 68 21.44 2.65 10.20
C GLU A 68 21.53 3.04 8.70
N ASN A 69 20.66 2.48 7.85
CA ASN A 69 20.69 2.60 6.39
C ASN A 69 19.43 3.28 5.82
N ASP A 70 18.72 4.08 6.62
CA ASP A 70 17.44 4.73 6.26
C ASP A 70 16.33 3.75 5.84
N THR A 71 16.42 2.48 6.25
CA THR A 71 15.30 1.56 6.11
C THR A 71 14.25 1.88 7.16
N ILE A 72 13.04 2.12 6.69
CA ILE A 72 11.86 2.18 7.54
C ILE A 72 11.30 0.78 7.66
N ILE A 73 11.14 0.33 8.89
CA ILE A 73 10.51 -0.94 9.22
C ILE A 73 9.17 -0.61 9.88
N THR A 74 8.10 -1.28 9.46
CA THR A 74 6.77 -1.21 10.08
C THR A 74 6.27 -2.61 10.36
N LYS A 75 5.87 -2.89 11.60
CA LYS A 75 5.35 -4.19 12.02
C LYS A 75 3.93 -4.05 12.55
N TYR A 76 3.05 -4.95 12.14
CA TYR A 76 1.73 -5.10 12.73
C TYR A 76 1.25 -6.55 12.67
N TYR A 77 0.90 -7.09 13.84
CA TYR A 77 0.61 -8.51 14.04
C TYR A 77 1.66 -9.42 13.38
N TRP A 78 1.25 -10.17 12.36
CA TRP A 78 2.02 -11.21 11.68
C TRP A 78 2.79 -10.70 10.46
N LEU A 79 2.72 -9.39 10.16
CA LEU A 79 3.26 -8.80 8.96
C LEU A 79 4.27 -7.71 9.29
N THR A 80 5.40 -7.72 8.57
CA THR A 80 6.41 -6.67 8.59
C THR A 80 6.59 -6.13 7.18
N ALA A 81 6.54 -4.81 7.01
CA ALA A 81 6.89 -4.13 5.78
C ALA A 81 8.19 -3.36 6.00
N LYS A 82 9.09 -3.40 5.00
CA LYS A 82 10.35 -2.66 5.01
C LYS A 82 10.52 -1.95 3.69
N PHE A 83 10.97 -0.70 3.72
CA PHE A 83 11.38 0.01 2.52
C PHE A 83 12.56 0.94 2.82
N LYS A 84 13.39 1.18 1.81
CA LYS A 84 14.50 2.14 1.92
C LYS A 84 14.01 3.52 1.53
N ARG A 85 13.99 4.44 2.49
CA ARG A 85 13.49 5.80 2.29
C ARG A 85 14.34 6.54 1.25
N LEU A 86 13.67 7.29 0.36
CA LEU A 86 14.28 8.17 -0.66
C LEU A 86 15.18 7.50 -1.72
N VAL A 87 15.29 6.17 -1.74
CA VAL A 87 16.17 5.46 -2.70
C VAL A 87 15.46 4.31 -3.41
N GLY A 88 14.55 3.60 -2.73
CA GLY A 88 13.89 2.42 -3.27
C GLY A 88 12.41 2.66 -3.57
N HIS A 89 11.95 2.16 -4.72
CA HIS A 89 10.53 2.00 -5.03
C HIS A 89 10.02 0.60 -4.62
N GLU A 90 10.83 -0.14 -3.86
CA GLU A 90 10.53 -1.49 -3.41
C GLU A 90 10.05 -1.52 -1.96
N ILE A 91 9.01 -2.31 -1.71
CA ILE A 91 8.50 -2.63 -0.40
C ILE A 91 8.71 -4.13 -0.19
N LYS A 92 9.59 -4.47 0.76
CA LYS A 92 9.79 -5.85 1.20
C LYS A 92 8.76 -6.20 2.26
N ILE A 93 7.84 -7.09 1.92
CA ILE A 93 6.77 -7.58 2.79
C ILE A 93 7.15 -8.96 3.30
N ILE A 94 7.14 -9.13 4.62
CA ILE A 94 7.55 -10.35 5.32
C ILE A 94 6.37 -10.82 6.18
N ALA A 95 5.89 -12.03 5.91
CA ALA A 95 4.83 -12.67 6.67
C ALA A 95 5.42 -13.75 7.58
N GLU A 96 5.06 -13.71 8.87
CA GLU A 96 5.31 -14.82 9.79
C GLU A 96 4.44 -16.03 9.41
N SER A 97 4.84 -17.25 9.82
CA SER A 97 4.00 -18.45 9.62
C SER A 97 2.62 -18.29 10.27
N ASN A 98 1.58 -18.82 9.64
CA ASN A 98 0.23 -18.82 10.17
C ASN A 98 -0.07 -20.09 10.97
N LYS A 99 -0.16 -19.95 12.30
CA LYS A 99 -0.47 -21.03 13.23
C LYS A 99 -1.92 -20.99 13.76
N THR A 100 -2.74 -20.07 13.23
CA THR A 100 -4.08 -19.79 13.78
C THR A 100 -5.17 -20.72 13.24
N GLY A 101 -4.91 -21.46 12.16
CA GLY A 101 -5.90 -22.29 11.48
C GLY A 101 -6.97 -21.50 10.70
N LYS A 102 -6.84 -20.17 10.61
CA LYS A 102 -7.74 -19.28 9.87
C LYS A 102 -6.96 -18.47 8.85
N LYS A 103 -7.56 -18.19 7.69
CA LYS A 103 -7.02 -17.21 6.73
C LYS A 103 -7.00 -15.84 7.40
N ARG A 104 -5.94 -15.07 7.18
CA ARG A 104 -5.77 -13.73 7.75
C ARG A 104 -5.43 -12.70 6.67
N THR A 105 -5.76 -11.44 6.93
CA THR A 105 -5.60 -10.35 5.96
C THR A 105 -5.20 -9.07 6.66
N LEU A 106 -4.25 -8.36 6.07
CA LEU A 106 -3.85 -7.01 6.45
C LEU A 106 -3.63 -6.18 5.17
N TYR A 107 -3.53 -4.88 5.32
CA TYR A 107 -3.34 -3.93 4.23
C TYR A 107 -2.07 -3.15 4.48
N VAL A 108 -1.19 -3.10 3.47
CA VAL A 108 0.03 -2.29 3.49
C VAL A 108 -0.21 -1.08 2.61
N SER A 109 -0.22 0.12 3.21
CA SER A 109 -0.47 1.37 2.49
C SER A 109 0.78 2.23 2.53
N GLY A 110 1.29 2.60 1.36
CA GLY A 110 2.38 3.58 1.21
C GLY A 110 1.82 5.00 1.07
N SER A 111 2.63 6.02 1.34
CA SER A 111 2.25 7.42 1.08
C SER A 111 3.06 8.01 -0.09
N ILE A 112 2.36 8.50 -1.11
CA ILE A 112 2.92 9.14 -2.32
C ILE A 112 2.14 10.44 -2.56
N PHE A 113 2.77 11.59 -2.30
CA PHE A 113 2.12 12.90 -2.31
C PHE A 113 0.88 12.92 -1.37
N ASN A 114 -0.31 13.17 -1.91
CA ASN A 114 -1.59 13.21 -1.17
C ASN A 114 -2.42 11.92 -1.28
N ASP A 115 -1.85 10.86 -1.88
CA ASP A 115 -2.50 9.56 -2.08
C ASP A 115 -1.52 8.45 -1.69
N GLY A 116 -1.88 7.18 -1.89
CA GLY A 116 -1.06 6.08 -1.44
C GLY A 116 -1.43 4.73 -2.05
N PRO A 117 -0.46 3.98 -2.58
CA PRO A 117 -0.73 2.63 -3.02
C PRO A 117 -1.11 1.76 -1.83
N THR A 118 -2.15 0.95 -1.98
CA THR A 118 -2.59 -0.01 -0.97
C THR A 118 -2.50 -1.42 -1.52
N ILE A 119 -1.76 -2.27 -0.80
CA ILE A 119 -1.55 -3.67 -1.12
C ILE A 119 -2.34 -4.51 -0.12
N LYS A 120 -3.36 -5.24 -0.60
CA LYS A 120 -4.05 -6.24 0.21
C LYS A 120 -3.16 -7.48 0.37
N VAL A 121 -2.79 -7.81 1.59
CA VAL A 121 -1.95 -8.97 1.91
C VAL A 121 -2.80 -10.06 2.55
N THR A 122 -2.95 -11.18 1.85
CA THR A 122 -3.64 -12.36 2.39
C THR A 122 -2.67 -13.46 2.75
N GLN A 123 -2.97 -14.25 3.79
CA GLN A 123 -2.21 -15.45 4.11
C GLN A 123 -3.13 -16.62 4.42
N ASP A 124 -2.81 -17.77 3.84
CA ASP A 124 -3.57 -19.01 4.01
C ASP A 124 -3.37 -19.66 5.38
N LYS A 125 -4.24 -20.62 5.71
CA LYS A 125 -4.38 -21.26 7.04
C LYS A 125 -3.45 -22.45 7.26
#